data_AF-A7HCQ5-F1
#
_entry.id   AF-A7HCQ5-F1
#
_cell.length_a   1.000
_cell.length_b   1.000
_cell.length_c   1.000
_cell.angle_alpha   90.00
_cell.angle_beta   90.00
_cell.angle_gamma   90.00
#
_symmetry.space_group_name_H-M   'P 1'
#
loop_
_entity.id
_entity.type
_entity.pdbx_description
1 polymer ?
#
loop_
_entity_poly.entity_id
_entity_poly.type
_entity_poly.pdbx_seq_one_letter_code
_entity_poly.pdbx_strand_id
1 'polypeptide(L)'
;MRLDGSVTRVAAAAIVAMLLACTGEDDPAGTCDVFASAVCLDGGRMMSDVETLAGAQYAGRRAGTPDADGAAALVESRFRAAGLAPAVGSGYLQPFSFVDWMPTATALSLGGVPAPIGAAYEVVYGSVSGTVPPTELVFVGYGIREGDRTTTAHRL
;
A
#
# COMPACT_ATOMS: atom_id res chain seq x y z
N MET A 1 65.88 -22.72 -41.52
CA MET A 1 64.97 -22.37 -40.42
C MET A 1 63.56 -22.77 -40.85
N ARG A 2 63.21 -24.04 -40.63
CA ARG A 2 61.89 -24.61 -40.98
C ARG A 2 60.97 -24.32 -39.81
N LEU A 3 59.95 -23.51 -40.02
CA LEU A 3 58.88 -23.31 -39.04
C LEU A 3 57.87 -24.45 -39.20
N ASP A 4 57.71 -25.20 -38.12
CA ASP A 4 56.95 -26.43 -38.00
C ASP A 4 55.44 -26.17 -38.05
N GLY A 5 54.70 -26.96 -38.83
CA GLY A 5 53.24 -26.84 -39.04
C GLY A 5 52.38 -27.24 -37.84
N SER A 6 52.99 -27.56 -36.69
CA SER A 6 52.29 -27.92 -35.45
C SER A 6 51.81 -26.69 -34.67
N VAL A 7 52.52 -25.55 -34.76
CA VAL A 7 52.21 -24.33 -34.00
C VAL A 7 50.96 -23.63 -34.52
N THR A 8 50.69 -23.73 -35.84
CA THR A 8 49.55 -23.07 -36.50
C THR A 8 48.20 -23.71 -36.14
N ARG A 9 48.18 -25.00 -35.80
CA ARG A 9 46.95 -25.72 -35.43
C ARG A 9 46.51 -25.46 -33.99
N VAL A 10 47.46 -25.27 -33.07
CA VAL A 10 47.16 -24.99 -31.66
C VAL A 10 46.64 -23.56 -31.48
N ALA A 11 47.15 -22.59 -32.25
CA ALA A 11 46.69 -21.21 -32.20
C ALA A 11 45.24 -21.03 -32.67
N ALA A 12 44.80 -21.80 -33.69
CA ALA A 12 43.43 -21.70 -34.21
C ALA A 12 42.37 -22.30 -33.26
N ALA A 13 42.70 -23.35 -32.50
CA ALA A 13 41.77 -23.98 -31.56
C ALA A 13 41.54 -23.14 -30.29
N ALA A 14 42.57 -22.43 -29.81
CA ALA A 14 42.47 -21.59 -28.62
C ALA A 14 41.63 -20.31 -28.86
N ILE A 15 41.67 -19.73 -30.07
CA ILE A 15 40.91 -18.52 -30.41
C ILE A 15 39.42 -18.84 -30.61
N VAL A 16 39.08 -20.02 -31.14
CA VAL A 16 37.67 -20.45 -31.29
C VAL A 16 37.03 -20.81 -29.94
N ALA A 17 37.80 -21.34 -28.98
CA ALA A 17 37.31 -21.63 -27.64
C ALA A 17 37.13 -20.37 -26.75
N MET A 18 37.86 -19.29 -27.05
CA MET A 18 37.76 -18.02 -26.30
C MET A 18 36.62 -17.11 -26.79
N LEU A 19 36.04 -17.40 -27.96
CA LEU A 19 34.87 -16.69 -28.50
C LEU A 19 33.51 -17.34 -28.17
N LEU A 20 33.49 -18.55 -27.58
CA LEU A 20 32.25 -19.22 -27.16
C LEU A 20 31.97 -19.12 -25.64
N ALA A 21 32.75 -18.34 -24.89
CA ALA A 21 32.56 -18.17 -23.45
C ALA A 21 31.77 -16.90 -23.06
N CYS A 22 31.31 -16.10 -24.02
CA CYS A 22 30.54 -14.88 -23.77
C CYS A 22 29.14 -14.93 -24.42
N THR A 23 28.31 -15.91 -24.07
CA THR A 23 26.84 -15.77 -24.17
C THR A 23 26.15 -16.51 -23.02
N GLY A 24 26.69 -16.33 -21.82
CA GLY A 24 26.08 -16.71 -20.57
C GLY A 24 26.18 -15.55 -19.61
N GLU A 25 25.57 -14.41 -19.97
CA GLU A 25 25.23 -13.38 -18.99
C GLU A 25 24.09 -13.97 -18.13
N ASP A 26 24.48 -14.69 -17.08
CA ASP A 26 23.70 -14.80 -15.86
C ASP A 26 23.51 -13.36 -15.35
N ASP A 27 22.40 -12.74 -15.77
CA ASP A 27 22.06 -11.36 -15.45
C ASP A 27 21.86 -11.25 -13.93
N PRO A 28 22.78 -10.62 -13.18
CA PRO A 28 22.74 -10.60 -11.74
C PRO A 28 21.76 -9.52 -11.33
N ALA A 29 20.49 -9.88 -11.12
CA ALA A 29 19.50 -9.06 -10.41
C ALA A 29 19.65 -7.54 -10.66
N GLY A 30 19.46 -7.08 -11.90
CA GLY A 30 19.81 -5.72 -12.33
C GLY A 30 18.70 -4.98 -13.07
N THR A 31 18.06 -4.04 -12.37
CA THR A 31 17.38 -2.85 -12.92
C THR A 31 16.19 -3.07 -13.85
N CYS A 32 15.13 -3.68 -13.34
CA CYS A 32 13.81 -3.31 -13.84
C CYS A 32 13.45 -1.93 -13.28
N ASP A 33 13.68 -0.88 -14.07
CA ASP A 33 13.28 0.47 -13.68
C ASP A 33 11.76 0.59 -13.84
N VAL A 34 11.04 0.44 -12.73
CA VAL A 34 9.58 0.56 -12.68
C VAL A 34 9.07 1.96 -13.02
N PHE A 35 9.93 2.99 -12.93
CA PHE A 35 9.59 4.35 -13.34
C PHE A 35 9.84 4.58 -14.84
N ALA A 36 10.72 3.79 -15.46
CA ALA A 36 10.95 3.82 -16.91
C ALA A 36 10.12 2.79 -17.70
N SER A 37 9.68 1.69 -17.07
CA SER A 37 8.98 0.59 -17.76
C SER A 37 7.96 -0.12 -16.89
N ALA A 38 6.68 -0.08 -17.31
CA ALA A 38 5.59 -0.80 -16.66
C ALA A 38 5.67 -2.33 -16.84
N VAL A 39 6.48 -2.84 -17.78
CA VAL A 39 6.75 -4.28 -17.95
C VAL A 39 7.39 -4.88 -16.69
N CYS A 40 8.01 -4.05 -15.86
CA CYS A 40 8.59 -4.42 -14.58
C CYS A 40 7.59 -4.63 -13.45
N LEU A 41 6.35 -4.16 -13.63
CA LEU A 41 5.31 -4.24 -12.60
C LEU A 41 4.59 -5.57 -12.74
N ASP A 42 4.84 -6.48 -11.80
CA ASP A 42 4.09 -7.72 -11.68
C ASP A 42 2.76 -7.44 -10.97
N GLY A 43 1.70 -7.22 -11.76
CA GLY A 43 0.35 -7.03 -11.25
C GLY A 43 -0.20 -8.24 -10.48
N GLY A 44 0.24 -9.45 -10.80
CA GLY A 44 -0.13 -10.67 -10.07
C GLY A 44 0.43 -10.66 -8.66
N ARG A 45 1.71 -10.31 -8.52
CA ARG A 45 2.34 -10.11 -7.21
C ARG A 45 1.65 -9.00 -6.41
N MET A 46 1.34 -7.86 -7.04
CA MET A 46 0.65 -6.76 -6.36
C MET A 46 -0.71 -7.19 -5.83
N MET A 47 -1.50 -7.89 -6.65
CA MET A 47 -2.79 -8.41 -6.22
C MET A 47 -2.65 -9.45 -5.11
N SER A 48 -1.62 -10.30 -5.15
CA SER A 48 -1.35 -11.25 -4.06
C SER A 48 -1.02 -10.55 -2.74
N ASP A 49 -0.25 -9.45 -2.76
CA ASP A 49 0.00 -8.65 -1.57
C ASP A 49 -1.29 -7.98 -1.05
N VAL A 50 -2.17 -7.49 -1.95
CA VAL A 50 -3.50 -6.95 -1.58
C VAL A 50 -4.38 -8.01 -0.94
N GLU A 51 -4.51 -9.19 -1.56
CA GLU A 51 -5.28 -10.33 -1.04
C GLU A 51 -4.77 -10.75 0.33
N THR A 52 -3.45 -10.82 0.48
CA THR A 52 -2.80 -11.15 1.75
C THR A 52 -3.18 -10.12 2.80
N LEU A 53 -2.96 -8.82 2.55
CA LEU A 53 -3.24 -7.72 3.50
C LEU A 53 -4.74 -7.50 3.78
N ALA A 54 -5.62 -7.95 2.90
CA ALA A 54 -7.07 -7.92 3.08
C ALA A 54 -7.64 -9.21 3.68
N GLY A 55 -6.81 -10.22 3.91
CA GLY A 55 -7.20 -11.49 4.50
C GLY A 55 -7.59 -11.38 5.97
N ALA A 56 -8.31 -12.40 6.47
CA ALA A 56 -8.83 -12.43 7.83
C ALA A 56 -7.75 -12.33 8.92
N GLN A 57 -6.52 -12.73 8.64
CA GLN A 57 -5.39 -12.60 9.57
C GLN A 57 -4.94 -11.15 9.81
N TYR A 58 -5.41 -10.21 8.99
CA TYR A 58 -5.15 -8.77 9.15
C TYR A 58 -6.45 -7.96 9.18
N ALA A 59 -7.59 -8.59 9.54
CA ALA A 59 -9.03 -8.22 9.51
C ALA A 59 -9.47 -6.73 9.64
N GLY A 60 -8.73 -5.79 9.08
CA GLY A 60 -8.84 -4.36 9.30
C GLY A 60 -7.48 -3.73 9.59
N ARG A 61 -7.23 -2.57 8.97
CA ARG A 61 -6.05 -1.72 9.27
C ARG A 61 -6.42 -0.58 10.22
N ARG A 62 -7.31 -0.85 11.18
CA ARG A 62 -7.62 0.14 12.22
C ARG A 62 -6.35 0.37 13.01
N ALA A 63 -5.85 1.60 13.00
CA ALA A 63 -4.65 1.95 13.75
C ALA A 63 -4.80 1.59 15.23
N GLY A 64 -3.71 1.12 15.84
CA GLY A 64 -3.71 0.71 17.26
C GLY A 64 -4.35 -0.66 17.53
N THR A 65 -4.62 -1.47 16.51
CA THR A 65 -5.08 -2.86 16.68
C THR A 65 -3.95 -3.86 16.41
N PRO A 66 -3.96 -5.06 17.04
CA PRO A 66 -2.95 -6.10 16.76
C PRO A 66 -2.87 -6.50 15.29
N ASP A 67 -4.01 -6.49 14.57
CA ASP A 67 -4.06 -6.84 13.15
C ASP A 67 -3.31 -5.80 12.28
N ALA A 68 -3.43 -4.51 12.63
CA ALA A 68 -2.67 -3.44 11.98
C ALA A 68 -1.16 -3.55 12.29
N ASP A 69 -0.79 -3.94 13.50
CA ASP A 69 0.62 -4.20 13.86
C ASP A 69 1.19 -5.39 13.06
N GLY A 70 0.39 -6.44 12.88
CA GLY A 70 0.73 -7.58 12.03
C GLY A 70 0.95 -7.17 10.57
N ALA A 71 0.10 -6.31 10.03
CA ALA A 71 0.25 -5.78 8.67
C ALA A 71 1.52 -4.89 8.56
N ALA A 72 1.81 -4.06 9.56
CA ALA A 72 3.02 -3.25 9.59
C ALA A 72 4.29 -4.12 9.62
N ALA A 73 4.29 -5.20 10.39
CA ALA A 73 5.37 -6.17 10.43
C ALA A 73 5.60 -6.88 9.09
N LEU A 74 4.52 -7.20 8.35
CA LEU A 74 4.63 -7.73 7.00
C LEU A 74 5.34 -6.72 6.08
N VAL A 75 4.93 -5.46 6.08
CA VAL A 75 5.54 -4.41 5.25
C VAL A 75 7.02 -4.22 5.60
N GLU A 76 7.36 -4.17 6.89
CA GLU A 76 8.75 -4.11 7.35
C GLU A 76 9.57 -5.30 6.80
N SER A 77 9.02 -6.51 6.84
CA SER A 77 9.71 -7.70 6.31
C SER A 77 9.99 -7.59 4.81
N ARG A 78 9.06 -7.00 4.04
CA ARG A 78 9.24 -6.77 2.60
C ARG A 78 10.31 -5.73 2.32
N PHE A 79 10.37 -4.65 3.10
CA PHE A 79 11.42 -3.63 2.96
C PHE A 79 12.81 -4.19 3.27
N ARG A 80 12.94 -4.99 4.33
CA ARG A 80 14.18 -5.71 4.66
C ARG A 80 14.60 -6.64 3.53
N ALA A 81 13.67 -7.44 3.00
CA ALA A 81 13.94 -8.36 1.89
C ALA A 81 14.34 -7.63 0.60
N ALA A 82 13.86 -6.40 0.39
CA ALA A 82 14.24 -5.55 -0.73
C ALA A 82 15.59 -4.82 -0.52
N GLY A 83 16.25 -4.98 0.63
CA GLY A 83 17.52 -4.32 0.92
C GLY A 83 17.42 -2.81 1.18
N LEU A 84 16.20 -2.31 1.44
CA LEU A 84 16.00 -0.90 1.77
C LEU A 84 16.59 -0.60 3.15
N ALA A 85 17.16 0.59 3.32
CA ALA A 85 17.52 1.08 4.64
C ALA A 85 16.29 1.74 5.31
N PRO A 86 16.19 1.72 6.66
CA PRO A 86 15.21 2.52 7.37
C PRO A 86 15.33 4.00 7.01
N ALA A 87 14.19 4.68 6.83
CA ALA A 87 14.18 6.10 6.47
C ALA A 87 14.62 7.00 7.64
N VAL A 88 14.28 6.64 8.88
CA VAL A 88 14.55 7.43 10.08
C VAL A 88 14.87 6.51 11.26
N GLY A 89 15.86 6.88 12.07
CA GLY A 89 16.15 6.20 13.33
C GLY A 89 16.72 4.78 13.16
N SER A 90 16.42 3.91 14.12
CA SER A 90 17.00 2.55 14.20
C SER A 90 16.16 1.45 13.53
N GLY A 91 15.01 1.78 12.94
CA GLY A 91 14.08 0.77 12.40
C GLY A 91 13.06 1.36 11.42
N TYR A 92 12.25 0.48 10.82
CA TYR A 92 11.30 0.85 9.77
C TYR A 92 9.98 1.42 10.28
N LEU A 93 9.69 1.24 11.57
CA LEU A 93 8.43 1.68 12.20
C LEU A 93 8.62 2.99 12.97
N GLN A 94 7.68 3.91 12.78
CA GLN A 94 7.62 5.17 13.52
C GLN A 94 6.42 5.15 14.46
N PRO A 95 6.63 5.12 15.79
CA PRO A 95 5.52 5.18 16.74
C PRO A 95 4.88 6.57 16.79
N PHE A 96 3.56 6.61 16.96
CA PHE A 96 2.80 7.83 17.18
C PHE A 96 1.59 7.54 18.08
N SER A 97 1.04 8.58 18.70
CA SER A 97 -0.17 8.49 19.52
C SER A 97 -1.30 9.30 18.87
N PHE A 98 -2.53 8.82 19.02
CA PHE A 98 -3.72 9.49 18.54
C PHE A 98 -4.87 9.26 19.52
N VAL A 99 -5.91 10.10 19.42
CA VAL A 99 -7.15 9.90 20.17
C VAL A 99 -8.06 9.00 19.33
N ASP A 100 -8.48 7.88 19.89
CA ASP A 100 -9.47 7.01 19.29
C ASP A 100 -10.87 7.38 19.79
N TRP A 101 -11.87 7.20 18.93
CA TRP A 101 -13.27 7.46 19.23
C TRP A 101 -14.10 6.21 18.98
N MET A 102 -14.93 5.85 19.95
CA MET A 102 -15.79 4.67 19.88
C MET A 102 -17.14 4.95 20.56
N PRO A 103 -18.28 4.73 19.87
CA PRO A 103 -19.57 4.92 20.49
C PRO A 103 -19.85 3.80 21.50
N THR A 104 -20.41 4.15 22.66
CA THR A 104 -20.73 3.19 23.72
C THR A 104 -22.21 2.77 23.74
N ALA A 105 -23.10 3.64 23.29
CA ALA A 105 -24.54 3.37 23.20
C ALA A 105 -25.16 4.25 22.10
N THR A 106 -26.09 3.68 21.34
CA THR A 106 -26.78 4.39 20.24
C THR A 106 -28.20 3.87 20.10
N ALA A 107 -29.12 4.75 19.73
CA ALA A 107 -30.51 4.40 19.45
C ALA A 107 -31.12 5.40 18.48
N LEU A 108 -31.92 4.92 17.54
CA LEU A 108 -32.74 5.72 16.64
C LEU A 108 -34.14 5.11 16.59
N SER A 109 -35.17 5.96 16.57
CA SER A 109 -36.54 5.53 16.29
C SER A 109 -37.20 6.48 15.29
N LEU A 110 -37.99 5.92 14.39
CA LEU A 110 -38.73 6.65 13.35
C LEU A 110 -40.22 6.37 13.53
N GLY A 111 -41.02 7.40 13.81
CA GLY A 111 -42.45 7.23 14.09
C GLY A 111 -42.74 6.29 15.26
N GLY A 112 -41.84 6.20 16.24
CA GLY A 112 -41.94 5.28 17.38
C GLY A 112 -41.44 3.85 17.10
N VAL A 113 -41.02 3.53 15.87
CA VAL A 113 -40.45 2.23 15.52
C VAL A 113 -38.93 2.28 15.68
N PRO A 114 -38.31 1.40 16.50
CA PRO A 114 -36.85 1.33 16.61
C PRO A 114 -36.19 0.98 15.27
N ALA A 115 -35.15 1.72 14.91
CA ALA A 115 -34.34 1.47 13.72
C ALA A 115 -33.11 0.63 14.10
N PRO A 116 -32.77 -0.45 13.37
CA PRO A 116 -31.58 -1.25 13.64
C PRO A 116 -30.29 -0.55 13.16
N ILE A 117 -29.27 -0.47 14.03
CA ILE A 117 -27.91 -0.03 13.65
C ILE A 117 -27.31 -0.98 12.61
N GLY A 118 -26.52 -0.45 11.67
CA GLY A 118 -25.87 -1.22 10.60
C GLY A 118 -26.77 -1.58 9.42
N ALA A 119 -28.09 -1.50 9.59
CA ALA A 119 -29.07 -1.76 8.53
C ALA A 119 -29.88 -0.49 8.19
N ALA A 120 -30.30 0.27 9.19
CA ALA A 120 -31.11 1.48 9.00
C ALA A 120 -30.33 2.78 9.27
N TYR A 121 -29.33 2.74 10.14
CA TYR A 121 -28.45 3.89 10.38
C TYR A 121 -27.05 3.43 10.78
N GLU A 122 -26.09 4.32 10.58
CA GLU A 122 -24.72 4.18 11.03
C GLU A 122 -24.35 5.36 11.91
N VAL A 123 -23.31 5.17 12.70
CA VAL A 123 -22.84 6.16 13.65
C VAL A 123 -21.62 6.84 13.07
N VAL A 124 -21.70 8.16 12.90
CA VAL A 124 -20.62 8.94 12.31
C VAL A 124 -19.48 9.13 13.32
N TYR A 125 -18.26 8.80 12.91
CA TYR A 125 -17.06 9.00 13.70
C TYR A 125 -16.92 10.46 14.16
N GLY A 126 -16.64 10.67 15.44
CA GLY A 126 -16.49 12.00 16.02
C GLY A 126 -17.81 12.69 16.40
N SER A 127 -18.94 12.00 16.30
CA SER A 127 -20.21 12.52 16.82
C SER A 127 -20.13 12.77 18.32
N VAL A 128 -20.81 13.82 18.79
CA VAL A 128 -20.96 14.11 20.23
C VAL A 128 -22.10 13.28 20.83
N SER A 129 -21.97 12.95 22.10
CA SER A 129 -23.03 12.28 22.85
C SER A 129 -24.17 13.24 23.13
N GLY A 130 -25.41 12.80 22.92
CA GLY A 130 -26.60 13.60 23.22
C GLY A 130 -27.89 12.83 22.95
N THR A 131 -29.01 13.37 23.44
CA THR A 131 -30.35 12.89 23.12
C THR A 131 -31.13 14.04 22.52
N VAL A 132 -31.74 13.80 21.36
CA VAL A 132 -32.64 14.76 20.72
C VAL A 132 -34.07 14.34 21.06
N PRO A 133 -34.92 15.23 21.61
CA PRO A 133 -36.33 14.93 21.81
C PRO A 133 -37.02 14.54 20.50
N PRO A 134 -38.09 13.72 20.53
CA PRO A 134 -38.84 13.37 19.32
C PRO A 134 -39.28 14.63 18.57
N THR A 135 -38.90 14.73 17.30
CA THR A 135 -39.12 15.90 16.45
C THR A 135 -39.35 15.47 15.00
N GLU A 136 -39.69 16.43 14.15
CA GLU A 136 -39.84 16.23 12.71
C GLU A 136 -38.51 15.85 12.05
N LEU A 137 -38.55 14.86 11.15
CA LEU A 137 -37.44 14.50 10.28
C LEU A 137 -37.60 15.21 8.94
N VAL A 138 -36.61 16.00 8.55
CA VAL A 138 -36.61 16.77 7.30
C VAL A 138 -35.55 16.23 6.34
N PHE A 139 -35.95 15.92 5.10
CA PHE A 139 -35.02 15.55 4.04
C PHE A 139 -34.43 16.81 3.39
N VAL A 140 -33.12 17.02 3.55
CA VAL A 140 -32.40 18.22 3.06
C VAL A 140 -31.47 17.94 1.87
N GLY A 141 -31.66 16.83 1.16
CA GLY A 141 -30.77 16.41 0.08
C GLY A 141 -29.36 16.11 0.58
N TYR A 142 -28.33 16.69 -0.06
CA TYR A 142 -26.92 16.47 0.29
C TYR A 142 -26.40 17.33 1.45
N GLY A 143 -27.23 18.20 2.05
CA GLY A 143 -26.79 19.08 3.13
C GLY A 143 -25.82 20.20 2.71
N ILE A 144 -25.72 20.49 1.40
CA ILE A 144 -24.84 21.53 0.85
C ILE A 144 -25.59 22.87 0.80
N ARG A 145 -24.88 23.97 1.08
CA ARG A 145 -25.38 25.34 0.87
C ARG A 145 -24.49 26.04 -0.17
N GLU A 146 -25.09 26.83 -1.05
CA GLU A 146 -24.32 27.72 -1.93
C GLU A 146 -23.89 28.97 -1.15
N GLY A 147 -22.58 29.18 -0.98
CA GLY A 147 -22.04 30.35 -0.27
C GLY A 147 -20.63 30.19 0.31
N ASP A 148 -20.13 28.97 0.46
CA ASP A 148 -18.74 28.74 0.91
C ASP A 148 -17.77 28.74 -0.28
N ARG A 149 -17.67 29.90 -0.93
CA ARG A 149 -16.58 30.19 -1.86
C ARG A 149 -15.75 31.29 -1.21
N THR A 150 -14.67 30.92 -0.51
CA THR A 150 -13.58 31.85 -0.17
C THR A 150 -12.94 32.30 -1.47
N THR A 151 -13.57 33.25 -2.14
CA THR A 151 -13.02 33.90 -3.34
C THR A 151 -11.96 34.86 -2.84
N THR A 152 -10.77 34.32 -2.52
CA THR A 152 -9.56 35.12 -2.47
C THR A 152 -9.29 35.55 -3.90
N ALA A 153 -9.87 36.67 -4.30
CA ALA A 153 -9.54 37.35 -5.53
C ALA A 153 -8.08 37.81 -5.42
N HIS A 154 -7.14 36.98 -5.88
CA HIS A 154 -5.83 37.45 -6.28
C HIS A 154 -6.04 38.41 -7.45
N ARG A 155 -6.14 39.71 -7.15
CA ARG A 155 -5.86 40.75 -8.15
C ARG A 155 -4.40 40.61 -8.54
N LEU A 156 -4.19 40.30 -9.81
CA LEU A 156 -2.96 40.65 -10.53
C LEU A 156 -2.95 42.15 -10.80
#